data_AF-A0A833UZJ3-F1
#
_entry.id   AF-A0A833UZJ3-F1
#
_cell.length_a   1.000
_cell.length_b   1.000
_cell.length_c   1.000
_cell.angle_alpha   90.00
_cell.angle_beta   90.00
_cell.angle_gamma   90.00
#
_symmetry.space_group_name_H-M   'P 1'
#
loop_
_entity.id
_entity.type
_entity.pdbx_description
1 polymer ?
#
loop_
_entity_poly.entity_id
_entity_poly.type
_entity_poly.pdbx_seq_one_letter_code
_entity_poly.pdbx_strand_id
1 'polypeptide(L)'
;MQMYKHIGLNLFPKKKTKREKLVVCASHFRIMKEELVFFHLHKMLDMKPQRLLDASHRDLRRARAAALNIVPTSTGAAKAVSLVLPQLKGKLNGIALRVPTPNVSVVDLVINVAKKGLTAEDVNAAFRKAADGPLKGILAVCDVPLVSVDFRCSDDSSTIDSSLTMVMGDDMVKVVAWYDNEWGYSQRVVDLAHLVAAKWPGTSTTGSGDPLEDYCQTNPDTDECKVYEA
;
A
#
# COMPACT_ATOMS: atom_id res chain seq x y z
N MET A 1 -21.28 -18.40 -21.75
CA MET A 1 -20.08 -18.89 -21.04
C MET A 1 -19.13 -19.64 -22.00
N GLN A 2 -18.81 -19.06 -23.17
CA GLN A 2 -17.94 -19.74 -24.16
C GLN A 2 -17.06 -18.78 -25.01
N MET A 3 -17.18 -17.46 -24.86
CA MET A 3 -16.32 -16.48 -25.57
C MET A 3 -15.06 -16.05 -24.82
N TYR A 4 -14.85 -16.49 -23.58
CA TYR A 4 -13.71 -16.06 -22.74
C TYR A 4 -12.44 -16.91 -22.90
N LYS A 5 -12.43 -17.92 -23.79
CA LYS A 5 -11.31 -18.88 -23.91
C LYS A 5 -10.28 -18.55 -25.00
N HIS A 6 -10.47 -17.51 -25.82
CA HIS A 6 -9.60 -17.24 -26.97
C HIS A 6 -8.69 -16.02 -26.83
N ILE A 7 -8.74 -15.32 -25.71
CA ILE A 7 -7.86 -14.18 -25.46
C ILE A 7 -7.05 -14.51 -24.21
N GLY A 8 -5.78 -14.86 -24.40
CA GLY A 8 -4.83 -15.24 -23.34
C GLY A 8 -4.50 -14.08 -22.39
N LEU A 9 -5.49 -13.50 -21.72
CA LEU A 9 -5.31 -12.46 -20.71
C LEU A 9 -4.95 -13.09 -19.36
N ASN A 10 -3.66 -13.28 -19.13
CA ASN A 10 -3.06 -13.28 -17.79
C ASN A 10 -2.77 -11.84 -17.30
N LEU A 11 -3.56 -10.85 -17.75
CA LEU A 11 -3.37 -9.42 -17.49
C LEU A 11 -4.45 -8.91 -16.55
N PHE A 12 -4.34 -9.26 -15.28
CA PHE A 12 -5.04 -8.55 -14.20
C PHE A 12 -4.12 -8.45 -12.97
N PRO A 13 -3.32 -7.38 -12.82
CA PRO A 13 -2.67 -7.10 -11.55
C PRO A 13 -3.68 -6.38 -10.63
N LYS A 14 -4.48 -7.16 -9.90
CA LYS A 14 -5.44 -6.64 -8.92
C LYS A 14 -4.71 -6.09 -7.68
N LYS A 15 -4.81 -4.78 -7.46
CA LYS A 15 -4.58 -4.01 -6.20
C LYS A 15 -3.14 -4.03 -5.63
N LYS A 16 -2.37 -2.97 -5.91
CA LYS A 16 -0.92 -2.86 -5.64
C LYS A 16 -0.51 -2.35 -4.24
N THR A 17 -1.30 -1.53 -3.55
CA THR A 17 -0.87 -0.80 -2.33
C THR A 17 -0.55 -1.60 -1.05
N LYS A 18 -0.73 -2.93 -1.05
CA LYS A 18 -0.40 -3.79 0.12
C LYS A 18 0.78 -4.72 -0.14
N ARG A 19 1.36 -4.67 -1.34
CA ARG A 19 2.35 -5.64 -1.82
C ARG A 19 3.77 -5.28 -1.38
N GLU A 20 4.13 -4.00 -1.35
CA GLU A 20 5.53 -3.58 -1.33
C GLU A 20 6.28 -3.96 -0.05
N LYS A 21 5.64 -3.79 1.12
CA LYS A 21 6.21 -4.09 2.44
C LYS A 21 6.58 -5.58 2.59
N LEU A 22 5.68 -6.45 2.12
CA LEU A 22 5.87 -7.91 2.18
C LEU A 22 6.80 -8.43 1.08
N VAL A 23 7.00 -7.69 -0.02
CA VAL A 23 7.97 -8.06 -1.06
C VAL A 23 9.39 -7.97 -0.53
N VAL A 24 9.75 -6.91 0.20
CA VAL A 24 11.08 -6.78 0.80
C VAL A 24 11.32 -7.93 1.80
N CYS A 25 10.38 -8.14 2.74
CA CYS A 25 10.52 -9.22 3.71
C CYS A 25 10.53 -10.62 3.08
N ALA A 26 9.70 -10.87 2.08
CA ALA A 26 9.65 -12.16 1.40
C ALA A 26 10.87 -12.43 0.52
N SER A 27 11.46 -11.39 -0.08
CA SER A 27 12.64 -11.51 -0.96
C SER A 27 13.96 -11.58 -0.19
N HIS A 28 14.13 -10.77 0.86
CA HIS A 28 15.39 -10.65 1.60
C HIS A 28 15.47 -11.54 2.84
N PHE A 29 14.36 -11.75 3.55
CA PHE A 29 14.38 -12.41 4.87
C PHE A 29 13.64 -13.76 4.90
N ARG A 30 12.88 -14.09 3.85
CA ARG A 30 12.10 -15.32 3.67
C ARG A 30 11.18 -15.62 4.88
N ILE A 31 9.92 -15.24 4.75
CA ILE A 31 8.90 -15.46 5.78
C ILE A 31 8.68 -16.97 6.00
N MET A 32 8.79 -17.40 7.27
CA MET A 32 8.67 -18.82 7.66
C MET A 32 7.29 -19.40 7.31
N LYS A 33 7.21 -20.72 7.22
CA LYS A 33 5.98 -21.41 6.77
C LYS A 33 4.96 -21.59 7.90
N GLU A 34 5.39 -21.60 9.15
CA GLU A 34 4.62 -22.19 10.24
C GLU A 34 3.98 -21.20 11.22
N GLU A 35 4.33 -19.90 11.26
CA GLU A 35 3.85 -19.04 12.37
C GLU A 35 3.50 -17.58 12.04
N LEU A 36 2.75 -17.03 13.01
CA LEU A 36 1.76 -15.95 12.99
C LEU A 36 2.29 -14.61 12.45
N VAL A 37 1.86 -14.22 11.24
CA VAL A 37 2.00 -12.83 10.81
C VAL A 37 0.79 -12.04 11.31
N PHE A 38 1.02 -11.18 12.31
CA PHE A 38 0.00 -10.26 12.82
C PHE A 38 0.14 -8.91 12.13
N PHE A 39 -0.82 -8.62 11.25
CA PHE A 39 -0.94 -7.34 10.59
C PHE A 39 -1.98 -6.51 11.31
N HIS A 40 -1.53 -5.48 12.03
CA HIS A 40 -2.43 -4.55 12.68
C HIS A 40 -2.52 -3.27 11.88
N LEU A 41 -3.71 -3.00 11.34
CA LEU A 41 -3.95 -1.81 10.53
C LEU A 41 -4.65 -0.75 11.38
N HIS A 42 -3.94 0.31 11.75
CA HIS A 42 -4.61 1.51 12.24
C HIS A 42 -5.15 2.25 11.03
N LYS A 43 -6.45 2.06 10.80
CA LYS A 43 -7.16 2.67 9.70
C LYS A 43 -7.82 3.96 10.19
N MET A 44 -7.57 5.05 9.51
CA MET A 44 -8.23 6.31 9.82
C MET A 44 -9.70 6.32 9.37
N LEU A 45 -10.45 7.28 9.89
CA LEU A 45 -11.84 7.50 9.55
C LEU A 45 -11.96 7.96 8.10
N ASP A 46 -12.08 7.01 7.19
CA ASP A 46 -12.72 7.26 5.91
C ASP A 46 -14.19 7.62 6.21
N MET A 47 -14.58 8.87 5.98
CA MET A 47 -15.91 9.38 6.30
C MET A 47 -17.02 8.66 5.54
N LYS A 48 -16.72 7.98 4.43
CA LYS A 48 -17.75 7.46 3.53
C LYS A 48 -18.51 6.24 4.09
N PRO A 49 -17.90 5.29 4.82
CA PRO A 49 -18.63 4.16 5.40
C PRO A 49 -18.72 4.17 6.95
N GLN A 50 -18.41 5.28 7.62
CA GLN A 50 -18.47 5.40 9.08
C GLN A 50 -19.53 6.39 9.53
N ARG A 51 -20.09 6.14 10.72
CA ARG A 51 -21.17 6.95 11.27
C ARG A 51 -20.61 8.05 12.17
N LEU A 52 -21.09 9.27 11.96
CA LEU A 52 -20.72 10.42 12.79
C LEU A 52 -21.30 10.27 14.20
N LEU A 53 -22.57 9.88 14.27
CA LEU A 53 -23.29 9.51 15.49
C LEU A 53 -23.57 8.01 15.49
N ASP A 54 -23.96 7.44 16.63
CA ASP A 54 -24.38 6.05 16.70
C ASP A 54 -25.56 5.80 15.75
N ALA A 55 -25.39 4.88 14.78
CA ALA A 55 -26.40 4.61 13.76
C ALA A 55 -26.28 3.18 13.21
N SER A 56 -27.35 2.68 12.58
CA SER A 56 -27.42 1.29 12.10
C SER A 56 -26.29 0.95 11.12
N HIS A 57 -25.66 -0.20 11.34
CA HIS A 57 -24.59 -0.74 10.50
C HIS A 57 -24.53 -2.28 10.65
N ARG A 58 -24.17 -3.00 9.58
CA ARG A 58 -24.09 -4.49 9.60
C ARG A 58 -23.06 -5.03 10.60
N ASP A 59 -21.96 -4.31 10.72
CA ASP A 59 -20.97 -4.50 11.79
C ASP A 59 -21.33 -3.57 12.96
N LEU A 60 -21.80 -4.15 14.07
CA LEU A 60 -22.25 -3.42 15.26
C LEU A 60 -21.15 -2.57 15.90
N ARG A 61 -19.87 -2.95 15.77
CA ARG A 61 -18.76 -2.14 16.28
C ARG A 61 -18.64 -0.84 15.48
N ARG A 62 -18.90 -0.91 14.18
CA ARG A 62 -18.90 0.24 13.26
C ARG A 62 -20.20 1.05 13.27
N ALA A 63 -21.19 0.62 14.04
CA ALA A 63 -22.40 1.40 14.30
C ALA A 63 -22.12 2.58 15.24
N ARG A 64 -21.01 2.55 16.00
CA ARG A 64 -20.66 3.57 17.00
C ARG A 64 -20.01 4.80 16.37
N ALA A 65 -20.20 5.95 17.02
CA ALA A 65 -19.67 7.27 16.64
C ALA A 65 -18.15 7.20 16.42
N ALA A 66 -17.74 7.34 15.17
CA ALA A 66 -16.39 6.94 14.77
C ALA A 66 -15.32 7.92 15.28
N ALA A 67 -15.65 9.20 15.44
CA ALA A 67 -14.77 10.25 15.95
C ALA A 67 -14.48 10.15 17.47
N LEU A 68 -15.15 9.24 18.18
CA LEU A 68 -15.01 9.09 19.63
C LEU A 68 -14.48 7.72 20.05
N ASN A 69 -14.32 6.78 19.10
CA ASN A 69 -14.05 5.39 19.42
C ASN A 69 -12.87 4.82 18.63
N ILE A 70 -12.15 3.92 19.27
CA ILE A 70 -11.27 2.96 18.59
C ILE A 70 -12.09 1.73 18.26
N VAL A 71 -12.34 1.49 16.97
CA VAL A 71 -13.30 0.47 16.51
C VAL A 71 -12.58 -0.71 15.87
N PRO A 72 -12.51 -1.89 16.52
CA PRO A 72 -11.92 -3.08 15.93
C PRO A 72 -12.81 -3.70 14.86
N THR A 73 -12.23 -4.03 13.70
CA THR A 73 -12.94 -4.66 12.59
C THR A 73 -12.03 -5.65 11.84
N SER A 74 -12.64 -6.58 11.11
CA SER A 74 -11.89 -7.52 10.28
C SER A 74 -11.33 -6.80 9.03
N THR A 75 -10.21 -7.30 8.51
CA THR A 75 -9.57 -6.73 7.32
C THR A 75 -9.40 -7.76 6.22
N GLY A 76 -9.71 -7.36 4.99
CA GLY A 76 -9.41 -8.15 3.79
C GLY A 76 -7.96 -8.04 3.32
N ALA A 77 -7.10 -7.32 4.05
CA ALA A 77 -5.70 -7.08 3.67
C ALA A 77 -4.93 -8.37 3.43
N ALA A 78 -4.93 -9.30 4.40
CA ALA A 78 -4.21 -10.56 4.32
C ALA A 78 -4.66 -11.40 3.10
N LYS A 79 -5.98 -11.50 2.89
CA LYS A 79 -6.55 -12.18 1.71
C LYS A 79 -6.07 -11.53 0.41
N ALA A 80 -6.10 -10.20 0.32
CA ALA A 80 -5.62 -9.49 -0.85
C ALA A 80 -4.13 -9.72 -1.12
N VAL A 81 -3.29 -9.70 -0.08
CA VAL A 81 -1.85 -9.97 -0.23
C VAL A 81 -1.63 -11.38 -0.76
N SER A 82 -2.34 -12.39 -0.24
CA SER A 82 -2.20 -13.77 -0.73
C SER A 82 -2.59 -13.97 -2.20
N LEU A 83 -3.42 -13.10 -2.77
CA LEU A 83 -3.74 -13.14 -4.21
C LEU A 83 -2.58 -12.63 -5.07
N VAL A 84 -1.81 -11.69 -4.53
CA VAL A 84 -0.71 -11.00 -5.24
C VAL A 84 0.63 -11.69 -4.99
N LEU A 85 0.80 -12.31 -3.81
CA LEU A 85 1.95 -13.10 -3.40
C LEU A 85 1.44 -14.50 -2.98
N PRO A 86 1.21 -15.42 -3.94
CA PRO A 86 0.64 -16.74 -3.67
C PRO A 86 1.43 -17.57 -2.64
N GLN A 87 2.75 -17.36 -2.56
CA GLN A 87 3.63 -18.00 -1.58
C GLN A 87 3.33 -17.62 -0.12
N LEU A 88 2.53 -16.56 0.11
CA LEU A 88 2.09 -16.10 1.43
C LEU A 88 0.65 -16.52 1.77
N LYS A 89 0.01 -17.32 0.91
CA LYS A 89 -1.36 -17.82 1.15
C LYS A 89 -1.42 -18.64 2.43
N GLY A 90 -2.35 -18.28 3.30
CA GLY A 90 -2.54 -18.94 4.60
C GLY A 90 -1.56 -18.53 5.69
N LYS A 91 -0.56 -17.69 5.38
CA LYS A 91 0.47 -17.26 6.36
C LYS A 91 0.17 -15.93 7.04
N LEU A 92 -0.75 -15.14 6.48
CA LEU A 92 -1.06 -13.79 6.94
C LEU A 92 -2.41 -13.74 7.62
N ASN A 93 -2.46 -13.12 8.80
CA ASN A 93 -3.69 -12.77 9.48
C ASN A 93 -3.61 -11.33 10.00
N GLY A 94 -4.75 -10.75 10.36
CA GLY A 94 -4.75 -9.40 10.87
C GLY A 94 -6.13 -8.85 11.18
N ILE A 95 -6.11 -7.76 11.94
CA ILE A 95 -7.27 -6.95 12.27
C ILE A 95 -7.01 -5.50 11.88
N ALA A 96 -8.06 -4.70 11.80
CA ALA A 96 -7.94 -3.27 11.68
C ALA A 96 -8.56 -2.60 12.91
N LEU A 97 -7.87 -1.61 13.46
CA LEU A 97 -8.46 -0.66 14.40
C LEU A 97 -8.75 0.62 13.66
N ARG A 98 -10.00 1.08 13.74
CA ARG A 98 -10.38 2.38 13.21
C ARG A 98 -10.25 3.42 14.30
N VAL A 99 -9.43 4.46 14.11
CA VAL A 99 -9.15 5.48 15.13
C VAL A 99 -9.58 6.88 14.70
N PRO A 100 -9.86 7.82 15.63
CA PRO A 100 -10.42 9.16 15.36
C PRO A 100 -9.48 10.15 14.66
N THR A 101 -9.10 9.85 13.43
CA THR A 101 -8.21 10.68 12.63
C THR A 101 -8.73 10.65 11.20
N PRO A 102 -8.68 11.76 10.43
CA PRO A 102 -9.33 11.84 9.13
C PRO A 102 -8.54 11.17 8.00
N ASN A 103 -7.20 11.19 8.05
CA ASN A 103 -6.35 10.64 7.00
C ASN A 103 -5.00 10.14 7.57
N VAL A 104 -4.26 9.40 6.75
CA VAL A 104 -2.99 8.72 7.01
C VAL A 104 -3.13 7.57 7.98
N SER A 105 -2.92 6.37 7.47
CA SER A 105 -3.00 5.13 8.22
C SER A 105 -1.60 4.55 8.46
N VAL A 106 -1.50 3.63 9.41
CA VAL A 106 -0.24 2.92 9.69
C VAL A 106 -0.45 1.42 9.72
N VAL A 107 0.53 0.72 9.15
CA VAL A 107 0.68 -0.73 9.24
C VAL A 107 1.66 -1.05 10.35
N ASP A 108 1.26 -1.91 11.28
CA ASP A 108 2.17 -2.60 12.18
C ASP A 108 2.24 -4.08 11.75
N LEU A 109 3.40 -4.46 11.22
CA LEU A 109 3.66 -5.79 10.66
C LEU A 109 4.62 -6.54 11.58
N VAL A 110 4.14 -7.62 12.19
CA VAL A 110 4.97 -8.56 12.96
C VAL A 110 5.09 -9.87 12.19
N ILE A 111 6.32 -10.33 11.95
CA ILE A 111 6.63 -11.53 11.16
C ILE A 111 7.74 -12.36 11.78
N ASN A 112 7.67 -13.67 11.59
CA ASN A 112 8.80 -14.58 11.84
C ASN A 112 9.57 -14.83 10.53
N VAL A 113 10.88 -14.66 10.56
CA VAL A 113 11.78 -14.75 9.40
C VAL A 113 12.76 -15.91 9.55
N ALA A 114 13.12 -16.54 8.43
CA ALA A 114 14.00 -17.71 8.47
C ALA A 114 15.46 -17.35 8.80
N LYS A 115 15.88 -16.12 8.49
CA LYS A 115 17.24 -15.63 8.77
C LYS A 115 17.32 -15.22 10.24
N LYS A 116 18.16 -15.93 11.00
CA LYS A 116 18.40 -15.67 12.42
C LYS A 116 19.43 -14.57 12.66
N GLY A 117 19.38 -13.97 13.84
CA GLY A 117 20.40 -13.01 14.32
C GLY A 117 20.37 -11.69 13.56
N LEU A 118 19.18 -11.25 13.13
CA LEU A 118 19.00 -9.96 12.48
C LEU A 118 19.01 -8.84 13.52
N THR A 119 19.55 -7.70 13.11
CA THR A 119 19.44 -6.44 13.85
C THR A 119 18.37 -5.54 13.22
N ALA A 120 17.90 -4.52 13.95
CA ALA A 120 16.99 -3.54 13.39
C ALA A 120 17.65 -2.77 12.23
N GLU A 121 18.96 -2.55 12.33
CA GLU A 121 19.81 -1.93 11.32
C GLU A 121 19.85 -2.77 10.04
N ASP A 122 19.99 -4.10 10.14
CA ASP A 122 19.94 -5.00 8.97
C ASP A 122 18.61 -4.92 8.24
N VAL A 123 17.51 -4.85 8.99
CA VAL A 123 16.15 -4.75 8.46
C VAL A 123 15.98 -3.40 7.75
N ASN A 124 16.35 -2.32 8.42
CA ASN A 124 16.29 -0.96 7.87
C ASN A 124 17.17 -0.81 6.62
N ALA A 125 18.38 -1.37 6.62
CA ALA A 125 19.27 -1.37 5.45
C ALA A 125 18.67 -2.10 4.25
N ALA A 126 17.98 -3.23 4.48
CA ALA A 126 17.28 -3.94 3.40
C ALA A 126 16.12 -3.11 2.83
N PHE A 127 15.35 -2.40 3.67
CA PHE A 127 14.31 -1.49 3.21
C PHE A 127 14.87 -0.30 2.42
N ARG A 128 15.98 0.30 2.86
CA ARG A 128 16.65 1.37 2.11
C ARG A 128 17.12 0.89 0.75
N LYS A 129 17.81 -0.25 0.69
CA LYS A 129 18.24 -0.84 -0.58
C LYS A 129 17.08 -1.10 -1.54
N ALA A 130 15.92 -1.52 -1.01
CA ALA A 130 14.73 -1.71 -1.81
C ALA A 130 14.12 -0.38 -2.28
N ALA A 131 14.08 0.63 -1.41
CA ALA A 131 13.61 1.99 -1.70
C ALA A 131 14.48 2.69 -2.74
N ASP A 132 15.81 2.55 -2.69
CA ASP A 132 16.73 3.14 -3.65
C ASP A 132 16.78 2.38 -4.99
N GLY A 133 16.25 1.15 -5.01
CA GLY A 133 16.29 0.25 -6.16
C GLY A 133 14.91 -0.03 -6.76
N PRO A 134 14.44 -1.29 -6.73
CA PRO A 134 13.24 -1.71 -7.47
C PRO A 134 11.93 -1.09 -6.97
N LEU A 135 11.91 -0.46 -5.79
CA LEU A 135 10.74 0.17 -5.20
C LEU A 135 10.87 1.71 -5.11
N LYS A 136 11.79 2.30 -5.88
CA LYS A 136 11.95 3.76 -5.92
C LYS A 136 10.66 4.46 -6.35
N GLY A 137 10.26 5.49 -5.58
CA GLY A 137 9.00 6.22 -5.74
C GLY A 137 7.74 5.45 -5.26
N ILE A 138 7.93 4.26 -4.71
CA ILE A 138 6.87 3.43 -4.15
C ILE A 138 7.06 3.23 -2.64
N LEU A 139 8.29 2.98 -2.21
CA LEU A 139 8.68 2.75 -0.84
C LEU A 139 9.68 3.82 -0.42
N ALA A 140 9.42 4.46 0.72
CA ALA A 140 10.37 5.34 1.39
C ALA A 140 10.77 4.78 2.77
N VAL A 141 11.89 5.26 3.30
CA VAL A 141 12.33 5.01 4.67
C VAL A 141 12.56 6.36 5.34
N CYS A 142 11.98 6.57 6.51
CA CYS A 142 12.09 7.79 7.29
C CYS A 142 12.81 7.52 8.61
N ASP A 143 13.80 8.37 8.92
CA ASP A 143 14.57 8.36 10.18
C ASP A 143 14.12 9.42 11.18
N VAL A 144 13.28 10.34 10.73
CA VAL A 144 12.79 11.44 11.55
C VAL A 144 11.56 10.95 12.32
N PRO A 145 11.44 11.28 13.63
CA PRO A 145 10.30 10.88 14.45
C PRO A 145 9.05 11.69 14.09
N LEU A 146 8.45 11.35 12.94
CA LEU A 146 7.24 11.98 12.39
C LEU A 146 5.97 11.32 12.93
N VAL A 147 4.85 12.02 12.79
CA VAL A 147 3.52 11.53 13.16
C VAL A 147 2.59 11.52 11.94
N SER A 148 1.36 11.03 12.11
CA SER A 148 0.44 10.77 10.99
C SER A 148 0.24 11.96 10.05
N VAL A 149 0.13 13.17 10.58
CA VAL A 149 -0.17 14.37 9.80
C VAL A 149 0.94 14.73 8.80
N ASP A 150 2.17 14.32 9.08
CA ASP A 150 3.37 14.65 8.31
C ASP A 150 3.47 13.80 7.03
N PHE A 151 2.76 12.67 6.96
CA PHE A 151 2.72 11.80 5.78
C PHE A 151 1.54 12.09 4.86
N ARG A 152 0.77 13.16 5.12
CA ARG A 152 -0.32 13.57 4.22
C ARG A 152 0.25 14.02 2.89
N CYS A 153 -0.44 13.66 1.81
CA CYS A 153 -0.01 13.98 0.44
C CYS A 153 1.38 13.43 0.08
N SER A 154 1.83 12.37 0.75
CA SER A 154 3.03 11.62 0.35
C SER A 154 2.72 10.75 -0.85
N ASP A 155 3.52 10.89 -1.91
CA ASP A 155 3.39 10.12 -3.16
C ASP A 155 3.77 8.64 -3.00
N ASP A 156 4.51 8.32 -1.94
CA ASP A 156 4.91 6.96 -1.64
C ASP A 156 3.71 6.11 -1.22
N SER A 157 3.72 4.84 -1.63
CA SER A 157 2.69 3.88 -1.20
C SER A 157 2.91 3.41 0.23
N SER A 158 4.13 3.50 0.72
CA SER A 158 4.50 3.14 2.07
C SER A 158 5.78 3.83 2.48
N THR A 159 5.79 4.38 3.69
CA THR A 159 6.98 4.94 4.33
C THR A 159 7.31 4.14 5.57
N ILE A 160 8.45 3.45 5.57
CA ILE A 160 8.94 2.70 6.74
C ILE A 160 9.44 3.67 7.79
N ASP A 161 9.00 3.50 9.02
CA ASP A 161 9.55 4.22 10.17
C ASP A 161 10.73 3.40 10.72
N SER A 162 11.95 3.87 10.45
CA SER A 162 13.16 3.13 10.82
C SER A 162 13.34 3.06 12.33
N SER A 163 12.87 4.09 13.05
CA SER A 163 12.98 4.21 14.51
C SER A 163 12.06 3.24 15.26
N LEU A 164 10.99 2.78 14.61
CA LEU A 164 10.01 1.84 15.16
C LEU A 164 10.24 0.40 14.71
N THR A 165 11.31 0.12 13.96
CA THR A 165 11.68 -1.24 13.58
C THR A 165 12.29 -1.95 14.77
N MET A 166 11.77 -3.14 15.09
CA MET A 166 12.20 -3.93 16.23
C MET A 166 12.50 -5.36 15.80
N VAL A 167 13.55 -5.94 16.37
CA VAL A 167 13.81 -7.37 16.30
C VAL A 167 13.67 -7.94 17.71
N MET A 168 12.84 -8.96 17.86
CA MET A 168 12.56 -9.63 19.12
C MET A 168 13.05 -11.08 19.03
N GLY A 169 13.88 -11.50 19.98
CA GLY A 169 14.51 -12.81 19.93
C GLY A 169 15.40 -12.98 18.70
N ASP A 170 15.46 -14.19 18.15
CA ASP A 170 16.36 -14.52 17.04
C ASP A 170 15.71 -14.37 15.65
N ASP A 171 14.38 -14.41 15.56
CA ASP A 171 13.66 -14.61 14.30
C ASP A 171 12.37 -13.79 14.15
N MET A 172 11.99 -12.96 15.12
CA MET A 172 10.78 -12.13 15.03
C MET A 172 11.14 -10.67 14.72
N VAL A 173 10.54 -10.13 13.66
CA VAL A 173 10.74 -8.76 13.22
C VAL A 173 9.41 -8.02 13.22
N LYS A 174 9.41 -6.83 13.79
CA LYS A 174 8.32 -5.87 13.73
C LYS A 174 8.75 -4.65 12.90
N VAL A 175 7.90 -4.27 11.95
CA VAL A 175 8.11 -3.10 11.09
C VAL A 175 6.85 -2.25 11.10
N VAL A 176 7.04 -0.96 11.32
CA VAL A 176 5.97 0.04 11.25
C VAL A 176 6.09 0.82 9.95
N ALA A 177 4.97 1.01 9.27
CA ALA A 177 4.96 1.64 7.97
C ALA A 177 3.70 2.49 7.73
N TRP A 178 3.93 3.80 7.62
CA TRP A 178 2.93 4.82 7.32
C TRP A 178 2.50 4.77 5.86
N TYR A 179 1.28 5.23 5.59
CA TYR A 179 0.80 5.48 4.23
C TYR A 179 -0.40 6.42 4.24
N ASP A 180 -0.43 7.36 3.31
CA ASP A 180 -1.65 8.11 3.00
C ASP A 180 -2.63 7.18 2.27
N ASN A 181 -3.80 6.94 2.88
CA ASN A 181 -4.78 6.01 2.33
C ASN A 181 -5.57 6.59 1.14
N GLU A 182 -5.50 7.89 0.92
CA GLU A 182 -6.15 8.57 -0.19
C GLU A 182 -5.13 8.92 -1.28
N TRP A 183 -4.07 9.65 -0.93
CA TRP A 183 -3.12 10.20 -1.89
C TRP A 183 -2.22 9.14 -2.51
N GLY A 184 -1.43 8.42 -1.71
CA GLY A 184 -0.52 7.39 -2.22
C GLY A 184 -1.25 6.26 -2.95
N TYR A 185 -2.49 5.93 -2.54
CA TYR A 185 -3.34 5.00 -3.30
C TYR A 185 -3.73 5.57 -4.67
N SER A 186 -4.12 6.84 -4.73
CA SER A 186 -4.52 7.51 -5.99
C SER A 186 -3.35 7.59 -6.97
N GLN A 187 -2.14 7.90 -6.49
CA GLN A 187 -0.92 7.87 -7.32
C GLN A 187 -0.72 6.48 -7.96
N ARG A 188 -0.87 5.40 -7.19
CA ARG A 188 -0.76 4.03 -7.74
C ARG A 188 -1.85 3.66 -8.73
N VAL A 189 -3.01 4.29 -8.68
CA VAL A 189 -4.06 4.11 -9.69
C VAL A 189 -3.65 4.75 -11.01
N VAL A 190 -3.10 5.96 -10.96
CA VAL A 190 -2.56 6.66 -12.14
C VAL A 190 -1.41 5.87 -12.75
N ASP A 191 -0.45 5.41 -11.95
CA ASP A 191 0.66 4.58 -12.44
C ASP A 191 0.18 3.27 -13.09
N LEU A 192 -0.88 2.68 -12.55
CA LEU A 192 -1.46 1.48 -13.14
C LEU A 192 -2.13 1.79 -14.47
N ALA A 193 -2.83 2.92 -14.59
CA ALA A 193 -3.46 3.35 -15.83
C ALA A 193 -2.41 3.57 -16.93
N HIS A 194 -1.34 4.31 -16.64
CA HIS A 194 -0.22 4.49 -17.57
C HIS A 194 0.40 3.14 -17.98
N LEU A 195 0.63 2.24 -17.03
CA LEU A 195 1.21 0.92 -17.33
C LEU A 195 0.29 0.04 -18.19
N VAL A 196 -1.03 0.14 -18.02
CA VAL A 196 -2.00 -0.58 -18.85
C VAL A 196 -2.07 0.03 -20.24
N ALA A 197 -2.10 1.36 -20.34
CA ALA A 197 -2.11 2.08 -21.62
C ALA A 197 -0.86 1.77 -22.46
N ALA A 198 0.32 1.83 -21.86
CA ALA A 198 1.59 1.50 -22.54
C ALA A 198 1.68 0.04 -23.03
N LYS A 199 0.87 -0.85 -22.45
CA LYS A 199 0.81 -2.29 -22.83
C LYS A 199 -0.47 -2.65 -23.57
N TRP A 200 -1.25 -1.66 -23.96
CA TRP A 200 -2.51 -1.90 -24.65
C TRP A 200 -2.23 -2.43 -26.07
N PRO A 201 -2.82 -3.57 -26.47
CA PRO A 201 -2.60 -4.11 -27.81
C PRO A 201 -3.17 -3.16 -28.88
N GLY A 202 -2.35 -2.75 -29.84
CA GLY A 202 -2.77 -1.93 -30.98
C GLY A 202 -2.45 -0.43 -30.90
N THR A 203 -1.85 0.04 -29.81
CA THR A 203 -1.29 1.40 -29.71
C THR A 203 0.21 1.37 -29.99
N SER A 204 0.64 1.99 -31.09
CA SER A 204 2.05 2.36 -31.27
C SER A 204 2.33 3.57 -30.37
N THR A 205 3.10 3.40 -29.31
CA THR A 205 3.57 4.52 -28.50
C THR A 205 4.59 5.32 -29.31
N THR A 206 4.12 6.33 -30.04
CA THR A 206 4.92 7.45 -30.51
C THR A 206 4.43 8.68 -29.77
N GLY A 207 5.18 9.10 -28.73
CA GLY A 207 4.80 10.18 -27.81
C GLY A 207 5.61 10.13 -26.51
N SER A 208 5.55 11.19 -25.69
CA SER A 208 6.30 11.33 -24.43
C SER A 208 5.88 10.33 -23.35
N GLY A 209 4.73 9.67 -23.54
CA GLY A 209 4.15 8.72 -22.58
C GLY A 209 3.17 9.37 -21.60
N ASP A 210 3.02 10.71 -21.67
CA ASP A 210 1.92 11.45 -21.05
C ASP A 210 0.89 11.81 -22.13
N PRO A 211 -0.31 11.18 -22.12
CA PRO A 211 -1.36 11.47 -23.09
C PRO A 211 -1.81 12.94 -23.11
N LEU A 212 -1.67 13.67 -22.00
CA LEU A 212 -2.01 15.09 -21.93
C LEU A 212 -0.91 15.95 -22.56
N GLU A 213 0.36 15.63 -22.33
CA GLU A 213 1.48 16.32 -22.96
C GLU A 213 1.48 16.11 -24.49
N ASP A 214 1.24 14.88 -24.93
CA ASP A 214 1.10 14.54 -26.36
C ASP A 214 -0.11 15.25 -26.99
N TYR A 215 -1.22 15.39 -26.25
CA TYR A 215 -2.40 16.14 -26.69
C TYR A 215 -2.13 17.65 -26.78
N CYS A 216 -1.43 18.22 -25.80
CA CYS A 216 -1.11 19.64 -25.78
C CYS A 216 -0.09 20.05 -26.84
N GLN A 217 0.75 19.11 -27.32
CA GLN A 217 1.61 19.35 -28.49
C GLN A 217 0.81 19.55 -29.78
N THR A 218 -0.33 18.87 -29.94
CA THR A 218 -1.18 19.00 -31.14
C THR A 218 -2.31 20.02 -30.96
N ASN A 219 -2.65 20.38 -29.72
CA ASN A 219 -3.79 21.22 -29.38
C ASN A 219 -3.45 22.25 -28.27
N PRO A 220 -2.49 23.17 -28.50
CA PRO A 220 -1.99 24.06 -27.46
C PRO A 220 -3.02 25.07 -26.92
N ASP A 221 -4.05 25.40 -27.70
CA ASP A 221 -5.00 26.46 -27.35
C ASP A 221 -6.16 25.99 -26.45
N THR A 222 -6.25 24.70 -26.13
CA THR A 222 -7.33 24.14 -25.30
C THR A 222 -7.12 24.48 -23.83
N ASP A 223 -8.21 24.68 -23.09
CA ASP A 223 -8.15 25.17 -21.70
C ASP A 223 -7.41 24.19 -20.77
N GLU A 224 -7.42 22.90 -21.09
CA GLU A 224 -6.70 21.84 -20.39
C GLU A 224 -5.17 21.99 -20.48
N CYS A 225 -4.66 22.64 -21.52
CA CYS A 225 -3.22 22.83 -21.77
C CYS A 225 -2.66 24.13 -21.18
N LYS A 226 -3.54 25.09 -20.86
CA LYS A 226 -3.17 26.39 -20.28
C LYS A 226 -2.80 26.33 -18.79
N VAL A 227 -3.12 25.24 -18.11
CA VAL A 227 -2.89 25.08 -16.66
C VAL A 227 -1.41 24.84 -16.32
N TYR A 228 -0.59 24.46 -17.30
CA TYR A 228 0.85 24.19 -17.11
C TYR A 228 1.77 25.41 -17.30
N GLU A 229 1.25 26.58 -17.67
CA GLU A 229 2.03 27.83 -17.61
C GLU A 229 1.88 28.48 -16.23
N ALA A 230 2.64 27.98 -15.25
CA ALA A 230 2.95 28.67 -13.99
C ALA A 230 4.29 28.20 -13.41
#